data_AF-A0A7J4QUE3-F1
#
_entry.id   AF-A0A7J4QUE3-F1
#
_cell.length_a   1.000
_cell.length_b   1.000
_cell.length_c   1.000
_cell.angle_alpha   90.00
_cell.angle_beta   90.00
_cell.angle_gamma   90.00
#
_symmetry.space_group_name_H-M   'P 1'
#
loop_
_entity.id
_entity.type
_entity.pdbx_description
1 polymer ?
#
loop_
_entity_poly.entity_id
_entity_poly.type
_entity_poly.pdbx_seq_one_letter_code
_entity_poly.pdbx_strand_id
1 'polypeptide(L)'
;GSIQGIEGIPDHIKALYKTTWEIKQRHVLDMAADRGAYVDQSQSMNIHMVDANPAKVTSMHFYGWKQGLKTGMYYLRTKAAADAIQFTVEAKKGQDQTVGGLADRAEEISSLEAIACSLDTPDDCLSCGS
;
A
#
# COMPACT_ATOMS: atom_id res chain seq x y z
N GLY A 1 -6.98 9.95 7.71
CA GLY A 1 -7.56 11.15 7.11
C GLY A 1 -6.65 11.70 6.03
N SER A 2 -6.60 11.03 4.88
CA SER A 2 -5.93 11.57 3.69
C SER A 2 -6.82 12.67 3.07
N ILE A 3 -6.20 13.72 2.52
CA ILE A 3 -6.93 14.81 1.83
C ILE A 3 -6.85 14.72 0.30
N GLN A 4 -6.15 13.71 -0.24
CA GLN A 4 -5.85 13.63 -1.67
C GLN A 4 -7.12 13.54 -2.53
N GLY A 5 -8.13 12.80 -2.06
CA GLY A 5 -9.41 12.60 -2.76
C GLY A 5 -10.47 13.66 -2.52
N ILE A 6 -10.18 14.72 -1.76
CA ILE A 6 -11.17 15.77 -1.47
C ILE A 6 -11.16 16.79 -2.61
N GLU A 7 -12.32 16.99 -3.23
CA GLU A 7 -12.53 18.01 -4.27
C GLU A 7 -12.50 19.42 -3.65
N GLY A 8 -12.02 20.41 -4.41
CA GLY A 8 -11.93 21.80 -3.97
C GLY A 8 -10.67 22.16 -3.16
N ILE A 9 -9.87 21.18 -2.72
CA ILE A 9 -8.56 21.45 -2.10
C ILE A 9 -7.51 21.66 -3.20
N PRO A 10 -6.75 22.78 -3.19
CA PRO A 10 -5.68 23.02 -4.16
C PRO A 10 -4.53 22.01 -4.09
N ASP A 11 -3.87 21.75 -5.22
CA ASP A 11 -2.81 20.74 -5.32
C ASP A 11 -1.60 21.01 -4.42
N HIS A 12 -1.23 22.27 -4.21
CA HIS A 12 -0.11 22.62 -3.32
C HIS A 12 -0.41 22.24 -1.86
N ILE A 13 -1.67 22.35 -1.43
CA ILE A 13 -2.13 21.92 -0.11
C ILE A 13 -2.11 20.39 -0.02
N LYS A 14 -2.62 19.71 -1.05
CA LYS A 14 -2.54 18.24 -1.15
C LYS A 14 -1.10 17.73 -1.10
N ALA A 15 -0.18 18.43 -1.76
CA ALA A 15 1.24 18.11 -1.75
C ALA A 15 1.87 18.31 -0.36
N LEU A 16 1.49 19.36 0.36
CA LEU A 16 1.99 19.68 1.70
C LEU A 16 1.51 18.67 2.75
N TYR A 17 0.25 18.25 2.68
CA TYR A 17 -0.36 17.35 3.67
C TYR A 17 -0.37 15.88 3.23
N LYS A 18 0.66 15.46 2.48
CA LYS A 18 0.85 14.04 2.18
C LYS A 18 1.04 13.22 3.44
N THR A 19 0.33 12.10 3.53
CA THR A 19 0.52 11.15 4.62
C THR A 19 1.76 10.29 4.39
N THR A 20 2.26 9.61 5.44
CA THR A 20 3.41 8.69 5.33
C THR A 20 3.22 7.58 4.28
N TRP A 21 1.96 7.20 4.03
CA TRP A 21 1.57 6.18 3.04
C TRP A 21 1.58 6.71 1.60
N GLU A 22 1.50 8.03 1.42
CA GLU A 22 1.51 8.70 0.11
C GLU A 22 2.92 9.13 -0.31
N ILE A 23 3.87 9.13 0.63
CA ILE A 23 5.27 9.47 0.38
C ILE A 23 6.01 8.22 -0.09
N LYS A 24 6.70 8.33 -1.24
CA LYS A 24 7.59 7.27 -1.73
C LYS A 24 8.72 7.06 -0.72
N GLN A 25 8.87 5.83 -0.22
CA GLN A 25 9.86 5.52 0.81
C GLN A 25 11.30 5.81 0.39
N ARG A 26 11.62 5.77 -0.91
CA ARG A 26 12.92 6.19 -1.43
C ARG A 26 13.32 7.59 -0.97
N HIS A 27 12.39 8.55 -0.96
CA HIS A 27 12.67 9.91 -0.49
C HIS A 27 13.03 9.94 1.00
N VAL A 28 12.40 9.08 1.81
CA VAL A 28 12.72 8.94 3.23
C VAL A 28 14.15 8.41 3.41
N LEU A 29 14.56 7.43 2.60
CA LEU A 29 15.92 6.88 2.62
C LEU A 29 16.95 7.93 2.16
N ASP A 30 16.66 8.68 1.10
CA ASP A 30 17.56 9.74 0.60
C ASP A 30 17.76 10.82 1.66
N MET A 31 16.67 11.37 2.22
CA MET A 31 16.76 12.36 3.30
C MET A 31 17.43 11.79 4.57
N ALA A 32 17.36 10.48 4.80
CA ALA A 32 18.06 9.82 5.91
C ALA A 32 19.56 9.72 5.66
N ALA A 33 19.97 9.48 4.40
CA ALA A 33 21.37 9.46 4.01
C ALA A 33 21.98 10.87 4.09
N ASP A 34 21.26 11.87 3.58
CA ASP A 34 21.71 13.27 3.57
C ASP A 34 22.02 13.77 4.99
N ARG A 35 21.11 13.56 5.95
CA ARG A 35 21.34 13.95 7.35
C ARG A 35 22.31 13.02 8.08
N GLY A 36 22.52 11.81 7.57
CA GLY A 36 23.37 10.78 8.19
C GLY A 36 24.82 11.21 8.38
N ALA A 37 25.33 12.10 7.53
CA ALA A 37 26.67 12.68 7.66
C ALA A 37 26.87 13.50 8.95
N TYR A 38 25.77 13.99 9.54
CA TYR A 38 25.77 14.81 10.76
C TYR A 38 25.33 14.05 12.01
N VAL A 39 25.12 12.72 11.90
CA VAL A 39 24.72 11.85 13.01
C VAL A 39 25.89 10.95 13.39
N ASP A 40 26.40 11.14 14.61
CA ASP A 40 27.52 10.40 15.19
C ASP A 40 27.25 8.89 15.27
N GLN A 41 26.10 8.51 15.83
CA GLN A 41 25.61 7.15 15.94
C GLN A 41 24.65 6.84 14.80
N SER A 42 23.41 6.46 15.09
CA SER A 42 22.40 6.15 14.08
C SER A 42 21.09 6.86 14.40
N GLN A 43 20.04 6.50 13.67
CA GLN A 43 18.72 7.09 13.77
C GLN A 43 17.63 6.05 13.61
N SER A 44 16.57 6.20 14.39
CA SER A 44 15.38 5.36 14.33
C SER A 44 14.58 5.68 13.06
N MET A 45 14.75 4.88 12.02
CA MET A 45 14.08 5.07 10.74
C MET A 45 12.94 4.07 10.54
N ASN A 46 11.70 4.53 10.67
CA ASN A 46 10.53 3.73 10.37
C ASN A 46 10.22 3.74 8.87
N ILE A 47 9.95 2.56 8.30
CA ILE A 47 9.56 2.40 6.90
C ILE A 47 8.07 2.07 6.83
N HIS A 48 7.34 2.76 5.96
CA HIS A 48 5.91 2.57 5.75
C HIS A 48 5.67 2.06 4.33
N MET A 49 5.15 0.85 4.18
CA MET A 49 4.99 0.22 2.87
C MET A 49 3.57 -0.28 2.69
N VAL A 50 2.91 0.21 1.64
CA VAL A 50 1.65 -0.33 1.13
C VAL A 50 1.98 -1.53 0.23
N ASP A 51 1.19 -2.60 0.37
CA ASP A 51 1.38 -3.88 -0.35
C ASP A 51 2.83 -4.37 -0.24
N ALA A 52 3.29 -4.50 1.00
CA ALA A 52 4.63 -4.95 1.31
C ALA A 52 4.83 -6.38 0.81
N ASN A 53 5.86 -6.58 0.00
CA ASN A 53 6.27 -7.88 -0.49
C ASN A 53 7.78 -8.07 -0.30
N PRO A 54 8.27 -9.33 -0.28
CA PRO A 54 9.69 -9.59 -0.02
C PRO A 54 10.63 -8.87 -1.00
N ALA A 55 10.25 -8.74 -2.27
CA ALA A 55 11.07 -8.06 -3.28
C ALA A 55 11.21 -6.56 -3.00
N LYS A 56 10.11 -5.87 -2.63
CA LYS A 56 10.11 -4.44 -2.28
C LYS A 56 10.90 -4.18 -0.99
N VAL A 57 10.73 -5.02 0.03
CA VAL A 57 11.46 -4.88 1.30
C VAL A 57 12.96 -5.12 1.07
N THR A 58 13.31 -6.15 0.31
CA THR A 58 14.71 -6.48 -0.02
C THR A 58 15.38 -5.37 -0.81
N SER A 59 14.74 -4.87 -1.87
CA SER A 59 15.27 -3.75 -2.67
C SER A 59 15.44 -2.46 -1.85
N MET A 60 14.52 -2.17 -0.93
CA MET A 60 14.64 -1.04 0.00
C MET A 60 15.87 -1.21 0.92
N HIS A 61 16.08 -2.40 1.49
CA HIS A 61 17.25 -2.67 2.33
C HIS A 61 18.56 -2.52 1.56
N PHE A 62 18.66 -3.10 0.37
CA PHE A 62 19.86 -2.97 -0.46
C PHE A 62 20.12 -1.53 -0.90
N TYR A 63 19.07 -0.76 -1.15
CA TYR A 63 19.21 0.67 -1.44
C TYR A 63 19.78 1.42 -0.24
N GLY A 64 19.20 1.27 0.95
CA GLY A 64 19.68 1.92 2.17
C GLY A 64 21.13 1.54 2.51
N TRP A 65 21.49 0.27 2.35
CA TRP A 65 22.86 -0.20 2.54
C TRP A 65 23.84 0.44 1.55
N LYS A 66 23.50 0.52 0.26
CA LYS A 66 24.34 1.19 -0.76
C LYS A 66 24.53 2.69 -0.47
N GLN A 67 23.52 3.34 0.13
CA GLN A 67 23.60 4.74 0.53
C GLN A 67 24.38 4.96 1.85
N GLY A 68 24.89 3.89 2.49
CA GLY A 68 25.68 4.00 3.72
C GLY A 68 24.86 4.22 4.98
N LEU A 69 23.56 3.91 4.97
CA LEU A 69 22.73 4.02 6.17
C LEU A 69 23.15 2.99 7.23
N LYS A 70 23.47 3.48 8.43
CA LYS A 70 23.81 2.64 9.59
C LYS A 70 22.62 1.80 10.06
N THR A 71 21.44 2.41 10.14
CA THR A 71 20.16 1.70 10.38
C THR A 71 19.33 1.72 9.10
N GLY A 72 19.21 0.56 8.46
CA GLY A 72 18.41 0.40 7.23
C GLY A 72 16.90 0.33 7.48
N MET A 73 16.45 -0.07 8.68
CA MET A 73 15.05 -0.11 9.09
C MET A 73 14.94 -0.30 10.60
N TYR A 74 14.03 0.43 11.24
CA TYR A 74 13.64 0.22 12.63
C TYR A 74 12.35 -0.60 12.72
N TYR A 75 11.20 0.00 12.40
CA TYR A 75 9.96 -0.74 12.16
C TYR A 75 9.58 -0.73 10.70
N LEU A 76 9.10 -1.88 10.22
CA LEU A 76 8.28 -1.97 9.03
C LEU A 76 6.81 -1.83 9.44
N ARG A 77 6.17 -0.76 8.98
CA ARG A 77 4.72 -0.58 9.11
C ARG A 77 4.09 -0.92 7.77
N THR A 78 3.26 -1.94 7.76
CA THR A 78 2.49 -2.33 6.58
C THR A 78 1.05 -1.88 6.73
N LYS A 79 0.41 -1.62 5.60
CA LYS A 79 -1.02 -1.35 5.52
C LYS A 79 -1.65 -2.42 4.64
N ALA A 80 -2.77 -2.99 5.07
CA ALA A 80 -3.52 -3.94 4.27
C ALA A 80 -4.10 -3.23 3.03
N ALA A 81 -4.27 -3.96 1.93
CA ALA A 81 -4.83 -3.43 0.68
C ALA A 81 -6.26 -2.90 0.85
N ALA A 82 -7.01 -3.46 1.80
CA ALA A 82 -8.33 -2.97 2.21
C ALA A 82 -8.24 -2.37 3.62
N ASP A 83 -8.59 -1.10 3.76
CA ASP A 83 -8.83 -0.50 5.07
C ASP A 83 -10.17 -0.99 5.63
N ALA A 84 -10.20 -1.32 6.93
CA ALA A 84 -11.46 -1.46 7.63
C ALA A 84 -12.21 -0.12 7.58
N ILE A 85 -13.42 -0.14 7.00
CA ILE A 85 -14.30 1.03 6.89
C ILE A 85 -14.44 1.66 8.27
N GLN A 86 -13.96 2.90 8.41
CA GLN A 86 -14.07 3.65 9.65
C GLN A 86 -15.51 4.16 9.75
N PHE A 87 -16.29 3.57 10.65
CA PHE A 87 -17.68 3.98 10.89
C PHE A 87 -17.70 5.37 11.53
N THR A 88 -17.96 6.40 10.74
CA THR A 88 -18.36 7.71 11.26
C THR A 88 -19.87 7.74 11.50
N VAL A 89 -20.32 8.54 12.46
CA VAL A 89 -21.71 8.59 12.99
C VAL A 89 -22.78 8.79 11.89
N GLU A 90 -22.41 9.29 10.71
CA GLU A 90 -23.29 9.36 9.54
C GLU A 90 -22.57 8.87 8.27
N ALA A 91 -22.62 7.56 8.01
CA ALA A 91 -22.26 7.03 6.70
C ALA A 91 -23.32 7.46 5.68
N LYS A 92 -23.03 8.51 4.89
CA LYS A 92 -23.91 8.91 3.78
C LYS A 92 -24.04 7.74 2.79
N LYS A 93 -25.29 7.32 2.56
CA LYS A 93 -25.71 6.34 1.54
C LYS A 93 -25.12 6.71 0.18
N GLY A 94 -24.05 6.04 -0.21
CA GLY A 94 -23.41 6.23 -1.52
C GLY A 94 -23.13 4.91 -2.23
N GLN A 95 -22.63 3.91 -1.52
CA GLN A 95 -22.49 2.53 -2.01
C GLN A 95 -22.62 1.61 -0.78
N ASP A 96 -23.46 0.58 -0.88
CA ASP A 96 -23.62 -0.38 0.21
C ASP A 96 -22.34 -1.20 0.34
N GLN A 97 -21.46 -0.76 1.24
CA GLN A 97 -20.23 -1.43 1.61
C GLN A 97 -20.42 -2.22 2.91
N THR A 98 -21.63 -2.70 3.18
CA THR A 98 -21.86 -3.65 4.27
C THR A 98 -21.19 -4.99 3.96
N VAL A 99 -20.99 -5.81 4.99
CA VAL A 99 -20.50 -7.19 4.86
C VAL A 99 -21.32 -8.01 3.85
N GLY A 100 -22.61 -7.68 3.67
CA GLY A 100 -23.46 -8.26 2.62
C GLY A 100 -22.99 -7.90 1.21
N GLY A 101 -22.80 -6.61 0.91
CA GLY A 101 -22.36 -6.18 -0.43
C GLY A 101 -20.94 -6.63 -0.82
N LEU A 102 -20.07 -6.91 0.17
CA LEU A 102 -18.77 -7.54 -0.09
C LEU A 102 -18.87 -9.06 -0.29
N ALA A 103 -19.80 -9.74 0.39
CA ALA A 103 -20.08 -11.16 0.16
C ALA A 103 -20.66 -11.37 -1.25
N ASP A 104 -21.60 -10.51 -1.67
CA ASP A 104 -22.18 -10.57 -3.02
C ASP A 104 -21.12 -10.37 -4.11
N ARG A 105 -20.19 -9.44 -3.91
CA ARG A 105 -19.06 -9.22 -4.85
C ARG A 105 -18.04 -10.37 -4.81
N ALA A 106 -17.82 -11.00 -3.67
CA ALA A 106 -16.96 -12.17 -3.57
C ALA A 106 -17.60 -13.39 -4.26
N GLU A 107 -18.92 -13.54 -4.18
CA GLU A 107 -19.67 -14.54 -4.95
C GLU A 107 -19.64 -14.26 -6.46
N GLU A 108 -19.75 -13.00 -6.89
CA GLU A 108 -19.58 -12.63 -8.31
C GLU A 108 -18.16 -12.94 -8.83
N ILE A 109 -17.12 -12.62 -8.06
CA ILE A 109 -15.73 -12.93 -8.46
C ILE A 109 -15.49 -14.44 -8.47
N SER A 110 -15.99 -15.18 -7.47
CA SER A 110 -15.86 -16.63 -7.39
C SER A 110 -16.62 -17.34 -8.51
N SER A 111 -17.78 -16.83 -8.93
CA SER A 111 -18.54 -17.39 -10.05
C SER A 111 -17.86 -17.11 -11.39
N LEU A 112 -17.25 -15.94 -11.58
CA LEU A 112 -16.40 -15.65 -12.73
C LEU A 112 -15.13 -16.53 -12.78
N GLU A 113 -14.48 -16.77 -11.64
CA GLU A 113 -13.34 -17.69 -11.55
C GLU A 113 -13.74 -19.15 -11.78
N ALA A 114 -14.93 -19.56 -11.33
CA ALA A 114 -15.47 -20.90 -11.60
C ALA A 114 -15.84 -21.10 -13.08
N ILE A 115 -16.29 -20.06 -13.78
CA ILE A 115 -16.53 -20.09 -15.23
C ILE A 115 -15.21 -20.22 -16.00
N ALA A 116 -14.13 -19.56 -15.54
CA ALA A 116 -12.81 -19.63 -16.16
C ALA A 116 -12.10 -20.99 -15.97
N CYS A 117 -12.46 -21.74 -14.92
CA CYS A 117 -11.91 -23.07 -14.60
C CYS A 117 -12.98 -24.20 -14.69
N SER A 118 -14.02 -24.00 -15.48
CA SER A 118 -15.07 -25.01 -15.69
C SER A 118 -14.52 -26.20 -16.49
N LEU A 119 -14.81 -27.43 -16.02
CA LEU A 119 -14.45 -28.68 -16.70
C LEU A 119 -15.09 -28.81 -18.10
N ASP A 120 -16.17 -28.07 -18.35
CA ASP A 120 -16.91 -28.08 -19.62
C ASP A 120 -16.35 -27.09 -20.66
N THR A 121 -15.38 -26.24 -20.28
CA THR A 121 -14.73 -25.24 -21.16
C THR A 121 -13.21 -25.21 -20.96
N PRO A 122 -12.49 -26.29 -21.34
CA PRO A 122 -11.04 -26.42 -21.13
C PRO A 122 -10.16 -25.44 -21.95
N ASP A 123 -10.70 -24.80 -22.99
CA ASP A 123 -9.94 -23.92 -23.90
C ASP A 123 -9.78 -22.46 -23.39
N ASP A 124 -10.55 -22.03 -22.38
CA ASP A 124 -10.51 -20.67 -21.83
C ASP A 124 -9.58 -20.52 -20.60
N CYS A 125 -8.99 -21.63 -20.12
CA CYS A 125 -8.12 -21.63 -18.94
C CYS A 125 -6.66 -21.26 -19.31
N LEU A 126 -6.35 -19.95 -19.29
CA LEU A 126 -4.99 -19.43 -19.53
C LEU A 126 -3.99 -19.70 -18.39
N SER A 127 -4.37 -20.44 -17.34
CA SER A 127 -3.52 -20.74 -16.18
C SER A 127 -2.97 -22.17 -16.13
N CYS A 128 -3.45 -23.09 -16.96
CA CYS A 128 -2.86 -24.43 -17.12
C CYS A 128 -2.11 -24.53 -18.45
N GLY A 129 -1.04 -23.75 -18.58
CA GLY A 129 -0.26 -23.65 -19.81
C GLY A 129 1.16 -23.15 -19.59
N SER A 130 1.86 -23.70 -18.58
CA SER A 130 3.32 -23.80 -18.40
C SER A 130 3.62 -24.65 -17.18
#